data_AF-A0A8E1WM33-F1
#
_entry.id   AF-A0A8E1WM33-F1
#
_cell.length_a   1.000
_cell.length_b   1.000
_cell.length_c   1.000
_cell.angle_alpha   90.00
_cell.angle_beta   90.00
_cell.angle_gamma   90.00
#
_symmetry.space_group_name_H-M   'P 1'
#
loop_
_entity.id
_entity.type
_entity.pdbx_description
1 polymer ?
#
loop_
_entity_poly.entity_id
_entity_poly.type
_entity_poly.pdbx_seq_one_letter_code
_entity_poly.pdbx_strand_id
1 'polypeptide(L)'
;MSNHSPITATRRTMLIGVLASMAIVAPRTLFAQSNPTGNTTMTNDGYTFELSPDVTRTPVRYRNRYGIEIAADLYRAKNFDASAKHPAIVIGPPHGGVKEQGVGIYAQEMAKRGFVALGFDPS
;
A
#
# COMPACT_ATOMS: atom_id res chain seq x y z
N MET A 1 -25.44 43.78 -41.13
CA MET A 1 -26.19 42.54 -41.45
C MET A 1 -25.23 41.58 -42.12
N SER A 2 -25.22 40.31 -41.69
CA SER A 2 -24.67 39.09 -42.37
C SER A 2 -23.17 39.07 -42.72
N ASN A 3 -22.38 38.00 -42.59
CA ASN A 3 -22.69 36.58 -42.41
C ASN A 3 -21.43 35.78 -41.98
N HIS A 4 -21.65 34.82 -41.09
CA HIS A 4 -21.22 33.40 -41.10
C HIS A 4 -19.73 33.01 -40.97
N SER A 5 -19.42 32.34 -39.85
CA SER A 5 -18.40 31.29 -39.73
C SER A 5 -18.65 30.15 -40.73
N PRO A 6 -17.67 29.26 -41.01
CA PRO A 6 -17.88 27.90 -40.47
C PRO A 6 -16.63 27.03 -40.17
N ILE A 7 -16.91 26.06 -39.29
CA ILE A 7 -16.59 24.61 -39.29
C ILE A 7 -15.15 24.07 -39.17
N THR A 8 -14.87 23.57 -37.96
CA THR A 8 -13.98 22.45 -37.65
C THR A 8 -14.49 21.15 -38.29
N ALA A 9 -13.69 20.50 -39.14
CA ALA A 9 -14.04 19.25 -39.81
C ALA A 9 -13.39 18.02 -39.16
N THR A 10 -14.25 17.19 -38.57
CA THR A 10 -14.07 15.81 -38.12
C THR A 10 -13.35 14.92 -39.14
N ARG A 11 -12.35 14.14 -38.72
CA ARG A 11 -11.74 13.08 -39.53
C ARG A 11 -11.98 11.68 -38.96
N ARG A 12 -12.87 10.98 -39.66
CA ARG A 12 -12.76 9.61 -40.19
C ARG A 12 -12.94 8.43 -39.23
N THR A 13 -14.20 8.01 -39.17
CA THR A 13 -14.72 6.64 -39.08
C THR A 13 -13.83 5.60 -39.78
N MET A 14 -13.53 4.49 -39.11
CA MET A 14 -13.01 3.27 -39.72
C MET A 14 -13.98 2.11 -39.45
N LEU A 15 -14.28 1.37 -40.52
CA LEU A 15 -15.31 0.35 -40.63
C LEU A 15 -15.03 -0.91 -39.82
N ILE A 16 -16.13 -1.53 -39.39
CA ILE A 16 -16.26 -2.82 -38.71
C ILE A 16 -15.97 -3.97 -39.69
N GLY A 17 -15.02 -4.84 -39.36
CA GLY A 17 -14.86 -6.17 -39.96
C GLY A 17 -15.23 -7.24 -38.92
N VAL A 18 -16.35 -7.95 -39.15
CA VAL A 18 -16.79 -9.07 -38.31
C VAL A 18 -16.12 -10.35 -38.82
N LEU A 19 -15.38 -11.03 -37.95
CA LEU A 19 -14.99 -12.43 -38.11
C LEU A 19 -15.52 -13.19 -36.90
N ALA A 20 -16.54 -14.02 -37.14
CA ALA A 20 -17.13 -14.90 -36.14
C ALA A 20 -16.13 -16.02 -35.81
N SER A 21 -15.67 -16.07 -34.56
CA SER A 21 -14.96 -17.22 -34.00
C SER A 21 -15.74 -17.69 -32.77
N MET A 22 -16.28 -18.91 -32.86
CA MET A 22 -17.06 -19.55 -31.82
C MET A 22 -16.11 -19.94 -30.68
N ALA A 23 -16.10 -19.17 -29.60
CA ALA A 23 -15.31 -19.46 -28.40
C ALA A 23 -16.23 -20.05 -27.31
N ILE A 24 -15.80 -21.19 -26.79
CA ILE A 24 -16.39 -21.95 -25.70
C ILE A 24 -16.67 -21.02 -24.50
N VAL A 25 -17.92 -20.95 -24.05
CA VAL A 25 -18.31 -20.27 -22.82
C VAL A 25 -17.88 -21.14 -21.63
N ALA A 26 -16.67 -20.91 -21.13
CA ALA A 26 -16.37 -21.22 -19.74
C ALA A 26 -17.10 -20.19 -18.87
N PRO A 27 -17.76 -20.57 -17.76
CA PRO A 27 -18.35 -19.59 -16.87
C PRO A 27 -17.22 -18.70 -16.36
N ARG A 28 -17.19 -17.45 -16.81
CA ARG A 28 -16.35 -16.42 -16.20
C ARG A 28 -16.90 -16.25 -14.79
N THR A 29 -16.31 -16.92 -13.81
CA THR A 29 -16.38 -16.47 -12.42
C THR A 29 -15.89 -15.03 -12.45
N LEU A 30 -16.85 -14.11 -12.37
CA LEU A 30 -16.61 -12.69 -12.27
C LEU A 30 -15.94 -12.47 -10.91
N PHE A 31 -14.62 -12.61 -10.84
CA PHE A 31 -13.90 -11.94 -9.78
C PHE A 31 -14.14 -10.46 -10.03
N ALA A 32 -15.03 -9.86 -9.24
CA ALA A 32 -15.18 -8.42 -9.22
C ALA A 32 -13.80 -7.86 -8.87
N GLN A 33 -13.15 -7.24 -9.85
CA GLN A 33 -11.99 -6.41 -9.58
C GLN A 33 -12.53 -5.21 -8.81
N SER A 34 -12.47 -5.29 -7.49
CA SER A 34 -12.70 -4.15 -6.64
C SER A 34 -11.67 -3.11 -7.05
N ASN A 35 -12.09 -2.06 -7.76
CA ASN A 35 -11.31 -0.84 -7.80
C ASN A 35 -11.24 -0.39 -6.34
N PRO A 36 -10.06 -0.33 -5.70
CA PRO A 36 -9.98 0.30 -4.41
C PRO A 36 -10.25 1.78 -4.66
N THR A 37 -11.49 2.21 -4.45
CA THR A 37 -11.83 3.60 -4.11
C THR A 37 -11.37 3.92 -2.68
N GLY A 38 -10.23 3.36 -2.28
CA GLY A 38 -9.48 3.88 -1.16
C GLY A 38 -8.92 5.21 -1.63
N ASN A 39 -9.47 6.29 -1.09
CA ASN A 39 -8.65 7.43 -0.72
C ASN A 39 -7.38 6.86 -0.07
N THR A 40 -6.28 6.75 -0.80
CA THR A 40 -4.98 6.60 -0.18
C THR A 40 -4.74 7.94 0.48
N THR A 41 -5.14 8.07 1.76
CA THR A 41 -4.76 9.23 2.54
C THR A 41 -3.25 9.16 2.61
N MET A 42 -2.58 9.91 1.74
CA MET A 42 -1.16 10.16 1.87
C MET A 42 -1.03 10.88 3.20
N THR A 43 -0.51 10.17 4.20
CA THR A 43 -0.13 10.83 5.44
C THR A 43 1.00 11.79 5.09
N ASN A 44 0.95 13.03 5.57
CA ASN A 44 1.99 14.04 5.30
C ASN A 44 3.37 13.67 5.88
N ASP A 45 3.53 12.46 6.40
CA ASP A 45 4.74 11.90 7.03
C ASP A 45 5.45 10.83 6.18
N GLY A 46 4.98 10.54 4.96
CA GLY A 46 5.65 9.65 4.00
C GLY A 46 5.23 8.18 4.05
N TYR A 47 4.19 7.83 4.80
CA TYR A 47 3.66 6.48 4.90
C TYR A 47 2.49 6.29 3.93
N THR A 48 2.31 5.05 3.43
CA THR A 48 1.19 4.74 2.54
C THR A 48 -0.08 4.34 3.31
N PHE A 49 -0.11 4.56 4.62
CA PHE A 49 -1.20 4.16 5.51
C PHE A 49 -1.31 5.11 6.72
N GLU A 50 -2.52 5.22 7.26
CA GLU A 50 -2.77 5.95 8.49
C GLU A 50 -2.37 5.12 9.72
N LEU A 51 -1.64 5.76 10.65
CA LEU A 51 -1.28 5.15 11.91
C LEU A 51 -2.52 5.03 12.82
N SER A 52 -2.77 3.82 13.32
CA SER A 52 -3.87 3.58 14.26
C SER A 52 -3.72 4.42 15.54
N PRO A 53 -4.81 5.04 16.06
CA PRO A 53 -4.77 5.78 17.31
C PRO A 53 -4.52 4.89 18.53
N ASP A 54 -4.59 3.57 18.42
CA ASP A 54 -4.30 2.64 19.51
C ASP A 54 -2.84 2.18 19.55
N VAL A 55 -2.04 2.63 18.57
CA VAL A 55 -0.65 2.22 18.39
C VAL A 55 0.27 3.43 18.50
N THR A 56 1.44 3.21 19.09
CA THR A 56 2.57 4.15 19.06
C THR A 56 3.62 3.60 18.11
N ARG A 57 3.97 4.37 17.08
CA ARG A 57 5.13 4.16 16.20
C ARG A 57 6.29 4.99 16.70
N THR A 58 7.45 4.37 16.93
CA THR A 58 8.68 5.04 17.36
C THR A 58 9.80 4.72 16.37
N PRO A 59 10.35 5.73 15.66
CA PRO A 59 11.50 5.52 14.80
C PRO A 59 12.72 5.10 15.62
N VAL A 60 13.43 4.09 15.17
CA VAL A 60 14.63 3.54 15.81
C VAL A 60 15.71 3.23 14.77
N ARG A 61 16.95 3.12 15.22
CA ARG A 61 18.11 2.77 14.40
C ARG A 61 18.98 1.75 15.11
N TYR A 62 19.54 0.80 14.38
CA TYR A 62 20.50 -0.17 14.92
C TYR A 62 21.55 -0.54 13.88
N ARG A 63 22.72 -1.01 14.32
CA ARG A 63 23.76 -1.49 13.40
C ARG A 63 23.66 -3.00 13.22
N ASN A 64 23.72 -3.45 11.96
CA ASN A 64 23.88 -4.88 11.66
C ASN A 64 25.34 -5.33 11.87
N ARG A 65 25.62 -6.62 11.67
CA ARG A 65 26.97 -7.20 11.84
C ARG A 65 28.05 -6.63 10.91
N TYR A 66 27.65 -5.91 9.86
CA TYR A 66 28.54 -5.27 8.90
C TYR A 66 28.77 -3.78 9.22
N GLY A 67 28.23 -3.29 10.34
CA GLY A 67 28.33 -1.88 10.72
C GLY A 67 27.38 -0.96 9.96
N ILE A 68 26.49 -1.48 9.12
CA ILE A 68 25.49 -0.70 8.40
C ILE A 68 24.39 -0.32 9.38
N GLU A 69 24.07 0.98 9.45
CA GLU A 69 22.94 1.48 10.23
C GLU A 69 21.63 1.24 9.49
N ILE A 70 20.72 0.53 10.15
CA ILE A 70 19.41 0.15 9.66
C ILE A 70 18.37 1.05 10.31
N ALA A 71 17.52 1.68 9.48
CA ALA A 71 16.35 2.39 9.93
C ALA A 71 15.18 1.41 10.16
N ALA A 72 14.45 1.60 11.25
CA ALA A 72 13.31 0.78 11.60
C ALA A 72 12.27 1.58 12.39
N ASP A 73 11.07 1.05 12.49
CA ASP A 73 9.98 1.58 13.30
C ASP A 73 9.50 0.53 14.29
N LEU A 74 9.44 0.92 15.56
CA LEU A 74 8.93 0.13 16.66
C LEU A 74 7.45 0.46 16.90
N TYR A 75 6.60 -0.56 16.81
CA TYR A 75 5.16 -0.46 17.02
C TYR A 75 4.77 -1.17 18.31
N ARG A 76 4.04 -0.45 19.17
CA ARG A 76 3.52 -0.94 20.45
C ARG A 76 2.09 -0.45 20.64
N ALA A 77 1.26 -1.21 21.34
CA ALA A 77 -0.03 -0.70 21.80
C ALA A 77 0.19 0.56 22.68
N LYS A 78 -0.70 1.56 22.62
CA LYS A 78 -0.58 2.78 23.43
C LYS A 78 -0.58 2.51 24.94
N ASN A 79 -1.28 1.48 25.36
CA ASN A 79 -1.33 1.01 26.75
C ASN A 79 -0.26 -0.04 27.07
N PHE A 80 0.84 -0.06 26.32
CA PHE A 80 1.94 -0.99 26.52
C PHE A 80 2.55 -0.88 27.93
N ASP A 81 2.56 -2.00 28.66
CA ASP A 81 3.22 -2.13 29.96
C ASP A 81 4.69 -2.52 29.77
N ALA A 82 5.60 -1.59 30.01
CA ALA A 82 7.04 -1.82 29.88
C ALA A 82 7.64 -2.71 30.99
N SER A 83 6.91 -2.98 32.07
CA SER A 83 7.36 -3.86 33.16
C SER A 83 7.14 -5.34 32.86
N ALA A 84 6.23 -5.66 31.94
CA ALA A 84 5.92 -7.02 31.52
C ALA A 84 6.73 -7.48 30.30
N LYS A 85 6.87 -8.80 30.14
CA LYS A 85 7.40 -9.40 28.92
C LYS A 85 6.28 -9.58 27.91
N HIS A 86 6.52 -9.15 26.67
CA HIS A 86 5.57 -9.26 25.57
C HIS A 86 6.16 -10.10 24.44
N PRO A 87 5.33 -10.84 23.68
CA PRO A 87 5.78 -11.47 22.45
C PRO A 87 6.20 -10.39 21.45
N ALA A 88 7.24 -10.68 20.66
CA ALA A 88 7.77 -9.73 19.68
C ALA A 88 7.85 -10.35 18.28
N ILE A 89 7.70 -9.53 17.26
CA ILE A 89 7.79 -9.93 15.85
C ILE A 89 8.59 -8.91 15.05
N VAL A 90 9.50 -9.41 14.20
CA VAL A 90 10.25 -8.60 13.24
C VAL A 90 9.67 -8.82 11.85
N ILE A 91 9.40 -7.74 11.13
CA ILE A 91 8.70 -7.75 9.85
C ILE A 91 9.59 -7.06 8.82
N GLY A 92 9.97 -7.81 7.78
CA GLY A 92 10.74 -7.28 6.65
C GLY A 92 9.85 -7.06 5.43
N PRO A 93 10.22 -6.13 4.54
CA PRO A 93 9.51 -5.94 3.28
C PRO A 93 9.89 -7.03 2.26
N PRO A 94 9.08 -7.21 1.20
CA PRO A 94 9.53 -7.82 -0.05
C PRO A 94 10.74 -7.07 -0.62
N HIS A 95 11.45 -7.69 -1.56
CA HIS A 95 12.59 -7.06 -2.22
C HIS A 95 12.20 -5.71 -2.86
N GLY A 96 12.94 -4.65 -2.55
CA GLY A 96 12.68 -3.29 -3.01
C GLY A 96 11.61 -2.51 -2.23
N GLY A 97 10.99 -3.11 -1.22
CA GLY A 97 10.06 -2.43 -0.32
C GLY A 97 10.74 -1.73 0.85
N VAL A 98 10.01 -0.84 1.50
CA VAL A 98 10.44 -0.04 2.67
C VAL A 98 9.43 -0.13 3.81
N LYS A 99 9.84 0.23 5.03
CA LYS A 99 9.02 0.14 6.25
C LYS A 99 7.74 0.99 6.18
N GLU A 100 7.76 2.06 5.39
CA GLU A 100 6.65 3.00 5.20
C GLU A 100 5.45 2.43 4.41
N GLN A 101 5.63 1.26 3.78
CA GLN A 101 4.61 0.60 2.94
C GLN A 101 3.93 -0.55 3.69
N GLY A 102 3.82 -1.73 3.05
CA GLY A 102 3.10 -2.88 3.61
C GLY A 102 3.66 -3.36 4.96
N VAL A 103 4.94 -3.16 5.23
CA VAL A 103 5.57 -3.54 6.50
C VAL A 103 4.92 -2.83 7.68
N GLY A 104 4.75 -1.51 7.61
CA GLY A 104 4.16 -0.74 8.68
C GLY A 104 2.68 -1.06 8.92
N ILE A 105 1.93 -1.42 7.86
CA ILE A 105 0.54 -1.89 7.97
C ILE A 105 0.50 -3.18 8.82
N TYR A 106 1.33 -4.16 8.50
CA TYR A 106 1.40 -5.41 9.26
C TYR A 106 1.90 -5.17 10.68
N ALA A 107 2.91 -4.31 10.88
CA ALA A 107 3.47 -4.04 12.18
C ALA A 107 2.45 -3.42 13.15
N GLN A 108 1.66 -2.44 12.70
CA GLN A 108 0.63 -1.86 13.56
C GLN A 108 -0.51 -2.85 13.88
N GLU A 109 -0.89 -3.71 12.93
CA GLU A 109 -1.91 -4.74 13.20
C GLU A 109 -1.41 -5.79 14.20
N MET A 110 -0.13 -6.14 14.16
CA MET A 110 0.49 -6.99 15.18
C MET A 110 0.55 -6.29 16.54
N ALA A 111 0.85 -4.99 16.57
CA ALA A 111 0.84 -4.20 17.81
C ALA A 111 -0.55 -4.17 18.46
N LYS A 112 -1.62 -4.02 17.69
CA LYS A 112 -3.02 -4.10 18.18
C LYS A 112 -3.37 -5.47 18.76
N ARG A 113 -2.64 -6.53 18.37
CA ARG A 113 -2.83 -7.91 18.85
C ARG A 113 -1.93 -8.25 20.05
N GLY A 114 -1.25 -7.27 20.64
CA GLY A 114 -0.42 -7.44 21.84
C GLY A 114 1.02 -7.85 21.56
N PHE A 115 1.49 -7.75 20.32
CA PHE A 115 2.91 -7.95 20.00
C PHE A 115 3.68 -6.62 20.08
N VAL A 116 4.95 -6.70 20.43
CA VAL A 116 5.92 -5.65 20.10
C VAL A 116 6.40 -5.92 18.67
N ALA A 117 6.06 -5.06 17.72
CA ALA A 117 6.40 -5.27 16.31
C ALA A 117 7.49 -4.31 15.85
N LEU A 118 8.48 -4.81 15.10
CA LEU A 118 9.55 -4.03 14.51
C LEU A 118 9.52 -4.17 12.98
N GLY A 119 9.28 -3.08 12.26
CA GLY A 119 9.43 -3.01 10.80
C GLY A 119 10.74 -2.33 10.42
N PHE A 120 11.50 -2.86 9.47
CA PHE A 120 12.83 -2.30 9.13
C PHE A 120 13.07 -2.18 7.62
N ASP A 121 13.98 -1.28 7.23
CA ASP A 121 14.44 -1.12 5.85
C ASP A 121 15.65 -2.05 5.56
N PRO A 122 15.63 -2.89 4.51
CA PRO A 122 16.76 -3.76 4.17
C PRO A 122 18.03 -2.98 3.76
N SER A 123 19.20 -3.58 4.02
CA SER A 123 20.53 -3.10 3.60
C SER A 123 21.24 -4.04 2.65
#